data_AF-A0A8T1DAE9-F1
#
_entry.id   AF-A0A8T1DAE9-F1
#
_cell.length_a   1.000
_cell.length_b   1.000
_cell.length_c   1.000
_cell.angle_alpha   90.00
_cell.angle_beta   90.00
_cell.angle_gamma   90.00
#
_symmetry.space_group_name_H-M   'P 1'
#
loop_
_entity.id
_entity.type
_entity.pdbx_description
1 polymer ?
#
loop_
_entity_poly.entity_id
_entity_poly.type
_entity_poly.pdbx_seq_one_letter_code
_entity_poly.pdbx_strand_id
1 'polypeptide(L)'
;MQPPMAEVKPSHQKPLRLKLTPYEGKEGEHAVDAALISTEQLHVAFAFSNLSGCAKSWVYTREATTPGRFASWAQLCEQLRSAFLPANYEYRQRLRFLSCRRGKRELHEYIQEMVELTASLVGNLLHEHIKVTVFMDASGWTLQKS
;
A
#
# COMPACT_ATOMS: atom_id res chain seq x y z
N MET A 1 0.72 33.64 -46.04
CA MET A 1 1.97 32.85 -46.07
C MET A 1 2.16 32.22 -44.71
N GLN A 2 2.01 30.89 -44.60
CA GLN A 2 2.31 30.11 -43.40
C GLN A 2 3.63 29.35 -43.63
N PRO A 3 4.55 29.28 -42.65
CA PRO A 3 5.73 28.42 -42.76
C PRO A 3 5.42 26.98 -42.31
N PRO A 4 6.03 25.94 -42.90
CA PRO A 4 5.94 24.57 -42.41
C PRO A 4 7.07 24.28 -41.42
N MET A 5 6.76 23.83 -40.21
CA MET A 5 7.77 23.35 -39.26
C MET A 5 7.56 21.87 -38.93
N ALA A 6 8.40 21.07 -39.59
CA ALA A 6 9.09 19.87 -39.13
C ALA A 6 8.38 18.94 -38.12
N GLU A 7 7.96 17.80 -38.65
CA GLU A 7 7.62 16.58 -37.93
C GLU A 7 8.83 16.09 -37.11
N VAL A 8 8.72 16.12 -35.77
CA VAL A 8 9.76 15.60 -34.87
C VAL A 8 9.63 14.08 -34.79
N LYS A 9 10.58 13.39 -35.40
CA LYS A 9 10.71 11.93 -35.40
C LYS A 9 11.01 11.42 -33.97
N PRO A 10 10.25 10.46 -33.41
CA PRO A 10 10.52 9.95 -32.07
C PRO A 10 11.84 9.16 -32.07
N SER A 11 12.77 9.53 -31.20
CA SER A 11 14.02 8.81 -31.01
C SER A 11 13.74 7.44 -30.40
N HIS A 12 14.07 6.36 -31.12
CA HIS A 12 14.01 5.00 -30.62
C HIS A 12 15.01 4.82 -29.47
N GLN A 13 14.59 5.01 -28.22
CA GLN A 13 15.37 4.57 -27.07
C GLN A 13 15.24 3.05 -26.93
N LYS A 14 16.38 2.37 -27.01
CA LYS A 14 16.52 0.91 -26.91
C LYS A 14 16.16 0.49 -25.47
N PRO A 15 15.17 -0.38 -25.24
CA PRO A 15 14.86 -0.84 -23.89
C PRO A 15 16.05 -1.64 -23.32
N LEU A 16 16.51 -1.25 -22.13
CA LEU A 16 17.48 -2.02 -21.35
C LEU A 16 16.84 -3.36 -20.97
N ARG A 17 17.19 -4.42 -21.68
CA ARG A 17 16.76 -5.79 -21.37
C ARG A 17 17.54 -6.30 -20.16
N LEU A 18 16.97 -6.14 -18.97
CA LEU A 18 17.45 -6.81 -17.76
C LEU A 18 17.20 -8.32 -17.93
N LYS A 19 18.27 -9.11 -18.10
CA LYS A 19 18.17 -10.57 -18.12
C LYS A 19 18.00 -11.07 -16.68
N LEU A 20 16.76 -11.24 -16.25
CA LEU A 20 16.44 -12.03 -15.06
C LEU A 20 16.46 -13.51 -15.47
N THR A 21 17.45 -14.24 -14.97
CA THR A 21 17.44 -15.70 -15.01
C THR A 21 16.28 -16.20 -14.14
N PRO A 22 15.38 -17.07 -14.64
CA PRO A 22 14.33 -17.66 -13.82
C PRO A 22 14.96 -18.49 -12.70
N TYR A 23 14.53 -18.23 -11.47
CA TYR A 23 14.90 -19.01 -10.30
C TYR A 23 14.19 -20.37 -10.35
N GLU A 24 14.97 -21.45 -10.41
CA GLU A 24 14.47 -22.84 -10.35
C GLU A 24 14.29 -23.23 -8.87
N GLY A 25 13.19 -22.74 -8.29
CA GLY A 25 12.75 -23.11 -6.94
C GLY A 25 11.78 -24.28 -6.99
N LYS A 26 12.22 -25.43 -6.47
CA LYS A 26 11.40 -26.65 -6.36
C LYS A 26 10.30 -26.50 -5.30
N GLU A 27 9.13 -27.03 -5.66
CA GLU A 27 8.02 -27.51 -4.83
C GLU A 27 7.59 -26.66 -3.62
N GLY A 28 6.50 -25.93 -3.88
CA GLY A 28 5.54 -25.44 -2.90
C GLY A 28 4.30 -24.99 -3.67
N GLU A 29 3.72 -25.88 -4.48
CA GLU A 29 2.50 -25.60 -5.25
C GLU A 29 1.31 -25.42 -4.31
N HIS A 30 1.16 -24.21 -3.80
CA HIS A 30 -0.16 -23.62 -3.51
C HIS A 30 -0.18 -22.17 -4.02
N ALA A 31 0.37 -21.93 -5.21
CA ALA A 31 -0.02 -20.79 -6.02
C ALA A 31 -1.32 -21.15 -6.74
N VAL A 32 -2.42 -21.21 -5.98
CA VAL A 32 -3.75 -21.12 -6.60
C VAL A 32 -3.78 -19.75 -7.25
N ASP A 33 -3.91 -19.76 -8.58
CA ASP A 33 -4.04 -18.60 -9.42
C ASP A 33 -4.95 -17.56 -8.73
N ALA A 34 -4.44 -16.35 -8.45
CA ALA A 34 -5.19 -15.33 -7.70
C ALA A 34 -6.48 -14.92 -8.42
N ALA A 35 -6.62 -15.30 -9.70
CA ALA A 35 -7.83 -15.15 -10.51
C ALA A 35 -8.96 -16.14 -10.16
N LEU A 36 -8.70 -17.19 -9.36
CA LEU A 36 -9.66 -18.27 -9.08
C LEU A 36 -10.21 -18.29 -7.63
N ILE A 37 -9.98 -17.24 -6.85
CA ILE A 37 -10.64 -17.08 -5.56
C ILE A 37 -11.97 -16.34 -5.77
N SER A 38 -12.99 -17.08 -6.20
CA SER A 38 -14.30 -16.53 -6.56
C SER A 38 -15.23 -16.24 -5.37
N THR A 39 -14.83 -16.63 -4.15
CA THR A 39 -15.64 -16.45 -2.94
C THR A 39 -14.85 -15.76 -1.83
N GLU A 40 -15.54 -14.89 -1.07
CA GLU A 40 -14.97 -14.21 0.10
C GLU A 40 -14.38 -15.20 1.12
N GLN A 41 -14.98 -16.39 1.28
CA GLN A 41 -14.45 -17.41 2.18
C GLN A 41 -13.06 -17.92 1.76
N LEU A 42 -12.80 -18.09 0.47
CA LEU A 42 -11.50 -18.52 -0.02
C LEU A 42 -10.45 -17.40 0.16
N HIS A 43 -10.82 -16.12 0.00
CA HIS A 43 -9.93 -15.00 0.30
C HIS A 43 -9.53 -14.97 1.77
N VAL A 44 -10.51 -15.16 2.66
CA VAL A 44 -10.28 -15.23 4.10
C VAL A 44 -9.42 -16.44 4.47
N ALA A 45 -9.69 -17.62 3.91
CA ALA A 45 -8.90 -18.83 4.17
C ALA A 45 -7.45 -18.69 3.70
N PHE A 46 -7.24 -18.11 2.51
CA PHE A 46 -5.91 -17.78 2.01
C PHE A 46 -5.19 -16.77 2.91
N ALA A 47 -5.90 -15.74 3.39
CA ALA A 47 -5.32 -14.80 4.34
C ALA A 47 -4.86 -15.50 5.63
N PHE A 48 -5.67 -16.43 6.16
CA PHE A 48 -5.34 -17.17 7.39
C PHE A 48 -4.07 -18.01 7.24
N SER A 49 -3.86 -18.65 6.09
CA SER A 49 -2.67 -19.48 5.86
C SER A 49 -1.39 -18.66 5.84
N ASN A 50 -1.48 -17.38 5.43
CA ASN A 50 -0.38 -16.43 5.40
C ASN A 50 -0.10 -15.73 6.74
N LEU A 51 -1.00 -15.86 7.74
CA LEU A 51 -0.74 -15.32 9.07
C LEU A 51 0.33 -16.14 9.80
N SER A 52 1.09 -15.47 10.65
CA SER A 52 2.10 -16.09 11.53
C SER A 52 2.01 -15.54 12.96
N GLY A 53 2.66 -16.23 13.89
CA GLY A 53 2.78 -15.81 15.29
C GLY A 53 1.45 -15.54 15.99
N CYS A 54 1.39 -14.45 16.77
CA CYS A 54 0.23 -14.07 17.58
C CYS A 54 -1.03 -13.82 16.75
N ALA A 55 -0.90 -13.28 15.53
CA ALA A 55 -2.05 -13.05 14.65
C ALA A 55 -2.72 -14.36 14.25
N LYS A 56 -1.92 -15.37 13.87
CA LYS A 56 -2.41 -16.70 13.54
C LYS A 56 -3.17 -17.33 14.72
N SER A 57 -2.52 -17.39 15.89
CA SER A 57 -3.14 -17.95 17.10
C SER A 57 -4.44 -17.24 17.49
N TRP A 58 -4.45 -15.91 17.41
CA TRP A 58 -5.62 -15.10 17.73
C TRP A 58 -6.79 -15.36 16.78
N VAL A 59 -6.55 -15.39 15.46
CA VAL A 59 -7.59 -15.63 14.45
C VAL A 59 -8.22 -17.02 14.61
N TYR A 60 -7.41 -18.07 14.79
CA TYR A 60 -7.96 -19.42 15.00
C TYR A 60 -8.75 -19.54 16.32
N THR A 61 -8.29 -18.90 17.39
CA THR A 61 -9.02 -18.87 18.66
C THR A 61 -10.38 -18.16 18.51
N ARG A 62 -10.39 -17.03 17.80
CA ARG A 62 -11.61 -16.28 17.50
C ARG A 62 -12.58 -17.08 16.66
N GLU A 63 -12.11 -17.72 15.59
CA GLU A 63 -12.95 -18.52 14.70
C GLU A 63 -13.51 -19.76 15.40
N ALA A 64 -12.74 -20.41 16.28
CA ALA A 64 -13.23 -21.54 17.07
C ALA A 64 -14.33 -21.13 18.07
N THR A 65 -14.24 -19.93 18.65
CA THR A 65 -15.22 -19.43 19.63
C THR A 65 -16.47 -18.86 18.96
N THR A 66 -16.32 -18.28 17.77
CA THR A 66 -17.43 -17.69 17.02
C THR A 66 -17.23 -17.95 15.53
N PRO A 67 -17.67 -19.13 15.04
CA PRO A 67 -17.54 -19.48 13.63
C PRO A 67 -18.25 -18.47 12.73
N GLY A 68 -17.65 -18.19 11.57
CA GLY A 68 -18.22 -17.25 10.59
C GLY A 68 -18.04 -15.77 10.95
N ARG A 69 -17.22 -15.45 11.97
CA ARG A 69 -16.90 -14.06 12.32
C ARG A 69 -16.11 -13.33 11.22
N PHE A 70 -15.39 -14.08 10.41
CA PHE A 70 -14.62 -13.57 9.28
C PHE A 70 -15.32 -13.92 7.96
N ALA A 71 -16.53 -13.38 7.72
CA ALA A 71 -17.30 -13.71 6.52
C ALA A 71 -16.83 -12.96 5.26
N SER A 72 -16.00 -11.93 5.41
CA SER A 72 -15.38 -11.19 4.31
C SER A 72 -13.97 -10.71 4.63
N TRP A 73 -13.21 -10.37 3.59
CA TRP A 73 -11.90 -9.75 3.72
C TRP A 73 -11.94 -8.46 4.54
N ALA A 74 -12.97 -7.63 4.33
CA ALA A 74 -13.15 -6.38 5.06
C ALA A 74 -13.34 -6.62 6.56
N GLN A 75 -14.17 -7.60 6.94
CA GLN A 75 -14.37 -7.98 8.34
C GLN A 75 -13.10 -8.54 8.98
N LEU A 76 -12.33 -9.35 8.26
CA LEU A 76 -11.04 -9.84 8.72
C LEU A 76 -10.08 -8.69 9.00
N CYS A 77 -9.95 -7.75 8.06
CA CYS A 77 -9.11 -6.58 8.22
C CYS A 77 -9.54 -5.71 9.40
N GLU A 78 -10.85 -5.47 9.57
CA GLU A 78 -11.39 -4.69 10.69
C GLU A 78 -11.09 -5.35 12.04
N GLN A 79 -11.35 -6.65 12.16
CA GLN A 79 -11.10 -7.41 13.39
C GLN A 79 -9.61 -7.45 13.75
N LEU A 80 -8.73 -7.66 12.77
CA LEU A 80 -7.28 -7.60 12.99
C LEU A 80 -6.82 -6.21 13.41
N ARG A 81 -7.33 -5.14 12.77
CA ARG A 81 -7.02 -3.77 13.18
C ARG A 81 -7.46 -3.51 14.62
N SER A 82 -8.69 -3.88 14.98
CA SER A 82 -9.23 -3.68 16.33
C SER A 82 -8.42 -4.43 17.40
N ALA A 83 -7.91 -5.62 17.08
CA ALA A 83 -7.19 -6.45 18.04
C ALA A 83 -5.73 -6.04 18.23
N PHE A 84 -5.06 -5.57 17.17
CA PHE A 84 -3.61 -5.36 17.16
C PHE A 84 -3.19 -3.89 17.10
N LEU A 85 -4.10 -2.96 16.76
CA LEU A 85 -3.79 -1.54 16.76
C LEU A 85 -4.23 -0.85 18.06
N PRO A 86 -3.45 0.12 18.56
CA PRO A 86 -3.87 0.95 19.68
C PRO A 86 -5.14 1.78 19.38
N ALA A 87 -5.94 2.08 20.41
CA ALA A 87 -7.20 2.83 20.31
C ALA A 87 -7.11 4.25 19.71
N ASN A 88 -5.90 4.79 19.52
CA ASN A 88 -5.64 6.10 18.93
C ASN A 88 -4.72 6.03 17.70
N TYR A 89 -4.54 4.84 17.11
CA TYR A 89 -3.65 4.62 15.98
C TYR A 89 -3.95 5.57 14.82
N GLU A 90 -5.21 5.67 14.39
CA GLU A 90 -5.61 6.51 13.27
C GLU A 90 -5.34 8.00 13.52
N TYR A 91 -5.65 8.47 14.73
CA TYR A 91 -5.37 9.84 15.15
C TYR A 91 -3.86 10.13 15.12
N ARG A 92 -3.04 9.20 15.60
CA ARG A 92 -1.58 9.32 15.57
C ARG A 92 -1.05 9.37 14.14
N GLN A 93 -1.54 8.51 13.25
CA GLN A 93 -1.11 8.52 11.86
C GLN A 93 -1.53 9.80 11.13
N ARG A 94 -2.73 10.34 11.42
CA ARG A 94 -3.14 11.65 10.91
C ARG A 94 -2.22 12.78 11.36
N LEU A 95 -1.90 12.85 12.66
CA LEU A 95 -0.99 13.87 13.16
C LEU A 95 0.41 13.74 12.54
N ARG A 96 0.93 12.52 12.42
CA ARG A 96 2.21 12.26 11.74
C ARG A 96 2.17 12.70 10.28
N PHE A 97 1.10 12.39 9.56
CA PHE A 97 0.92 12.80 8.16
C PHE A 97 0.92 14.32 8.02
N LEU A 98 0.11 15.03 8.81
CA LEU A 98 0.03 16.50 8.78
C LEU A 98 1.35 17.17 9.19
N SER A 99 2.14 16.50 10.04
CA SER A 99 3.43 17.00 10.51
C SER A 99 4.60 16.54 9.62
N CYS A 100 4.35 15.68 8.64
CA CYS A 100 5.40 15.13 7.79
C CYS A 100 5.98 16.24 6.91
N ARG A 101 7.29 16.47 7.03
CA ARG A 101 8.04 17.51 6.33
C ARG A 101 9.32 16.90 5.78
N ARG A 102 9.75 17.25 4.57
CA ARG A 102 11.06 16.77 4.06
C ARG A 102 12.20 17.22 4.98
N GLY A 103 12.22 18.50 5.35
CA GLY A 103 13.29 19.07 6.17
C GLY A 103 14.66 18.86 5.52
N LYS A 104 15.64 18.37 6.29
CA LYS A 104 17.00 18.05 5.81
C LYS A 104 17.15 16.60 5.32
N ARG A 105 16.07 15.82 5.28
CA ARG A 105 16.10 14.41 4.92
C ARG A 105 16.28 14.21 3.42
N GLU A 106 16.84 13.07 3.06
CA GLU A 106 16.92 12.66 1.66
C GLU A 106 15.51 12.49 1.08
N LEU A 107 15.37 12.75 -0.23
CA LEU A 107 14.06 12.74 -0.87
C LEU A 107 13.39 11.35 -0.77
N HIS A 108 14.18 10.27 -0.89
CA HIS A 108 13.67 8.91 -0.83
C HIS A 108 13.15 8.53 0.56
N GLU A 109 13.82 8.96 1.64
CA GLU A 109 13.37 8.73 3.02
C GLU A 109 12.02 9.42 3.28
N TYR A 110 11.90 10.67 2.82
CA TYR A 110 10.64 11.41 2.92
C TYR A 110 9.52 10.74 2.11
N ILE A 111 9.79 10.32 0.87
CA ILE A 111 8.81 9.63 0.03
C ILE A 111 8.37 8.32 0.69
N GLN A 112 9.31 7.54 1.23
CA GLN A 112 9.00 6.27 1.88
C GLN A 112 8.09 6.46 3.10
N GLU A 113 8.39 7.44 3.97
CA GLU A 113 7.50 7.76 5.10
C GLU A 113 6.13 8.25 4.63
N MET A 114 6.09 9.10 3.59
CA MET A 114 4.81 9.57 3.04
C MET A 114 3.96 8.45 2.47
N VAL A 115 4.57 7.47 1.79
CA VAL A 115 3.88 6.29 1.26
C VAL A 115 3.35 5.42 2.40
N GLU A 116 4.17 5.17 3.43
CA GLU A 116 3.75 4.42 4.63
C GLU A 116 2.56 5.09 5.31
N LEU A 117 2.65 6.40 5.57
CA LEU A 117 1.59 7.17 6.21
C LEU A 117 0.32 7.18 5.36
N THR A 118 0.43 7.30 4.03
CA THR A 118 -0.73 7.24 3.13
C THR A 118 -1.38 5.86 3.13
N ALA A 119 -0.59 4.79 3.12
CA ALA A 119 -1.08 3.42 3.21
C ALA A 119 -1.75 3.13 4.56
N SER A 120 -1.28 3.75 5.64
CA SER A 120 -1.89 3.62 6.98
C SER A 120 -3.26 4.30 7.11
N LEU A 121 -3.58 5.24 6.20
CA LEU A 121 -4.83 6.01 6.19
C LEU A 121 -5.97 5.33 5.41
N VAL A 122 -6.05 3.99 5.47
CA VAL A 122 -7.06 3.17 4.78
C VAL A 122 -8.48 3.69 5.06
N GLY A 123 -9.32 3.80 4.02
CA GLY A 123 -10.73 4.17 4.16
C GLY A 123 -11.04 5.67 4.15
N ASN A 124 -10.20 6.50 3.51
CA ASN A 124 -10.38 7.95 3.37
C ASN A 124 -10.36 8.73 4.69
N LEU A 125 -9.38 8.46 5.56
CA LEU A 125 -9.18 9.22 6.79
C LEU A 125 -8.85 10.72 6.55
N LEU A 126 -8.48 11.11 5.32
CA LEU A 126 -8.27 12.49 4.85
C LEU A 126 -8.70 12.59 3.38
N HIS A 127 -9.27 13.73 2.96
CA HIS A 127 -9.61 13.94 1.55
C HIS A 127 -8.34 14.08 0.69
N GLU A 128 -8.37 13.56 -0.54
CA GLU A 128 -7.21 13.57 -1.45
C GLU A 128 -6.56 14.94 -1.64
N HIS A 129 -7.34 16.02 -1.71
CA HIS A 129 -6.79 17.37 -1.82
C HIS A 129 -5.91 17.73 -0.62
N ILE A 130 -6.27 17.31 0.59
CA ILE A 130 -5.46 17.54 1.81
C ILE A 130 -4.15 16.76 1.71
N LYS A 131 -4.20 15.51 1.23
CA LYS A 131 -2.99 14.69 1.08
C LYS A 131 -2.01 15.30 0.08
N VAL A 132 -2.52 15.78 -1.06
CA VAL A 132 -1.73 16.43 -2.10
C VAL A 132 -1.15 17.76 -1.61
N THR A 133 -1.94 18.60 -0.93
CA THR A 133 -1.46 19.87 -0.37
C THR A 133 -0.35 19.64 0.66
N VAL A 134 -0.54 18.72 1.60
CA VAL A 134 0.51 18.39 2.59
C VAL A 134 1.78 17.94 1.88
N PHE A 135 1.68 17.06 0.88
CA PHE A 135 2.85 16.60 0.13
C PHE A 135 3.58 17.74 -0.59
N MET A 136 2.85 18.64 -1.26
CA MET A 136 3.42 19.77 -2.00
C MET A 136 4.07 20.81 -1.08
N ASP A 137 3.41 21.16 0.02
CA ASP A 137 3.92 22.13 0.99
C ASP A 137 5.13 21.59 1.76
N ALA A 138 5.10 20.31 2.12
CA ALA A 138 6.14 19.65 2.89
C ALA A 138 7.41 19.35 2.10
N SER A 139 7.30 19.27 0.77
CA SER A 139 8.42 18.95 -0.13
C SER A 139 9.25 20.17 -0.53
N GLY A 140 8.81 21.39 -0.17
CA GLY A 140 9.56 22.64 -0.34
C GLY A 140 9.57 23.22 -1.77
N TRP A 141 8.79 22.64 -2.69
CA TRP A 141 8.73 23.08 -4.09
C TRP A 141 8.02 24.43 -4.26
N THR A 142 7.28 24.89 -3.26
CA THR A 142 6.58 26.18 -3.26
C THR A 142 7.50 27.38 -2.99
N LEU A 143 8.74 27.16 -2.53
CA LEU A 143 9.70 28.22 -2.16
C LEU A 143 10.82 28.50 -3.19
N GLN A 144 10.78 27.86 -4.38
CA GLN A 144 11.76 28.12 -5.46
C GLN A 144 11.25 29.04 -6.59
N LYS A 145 10.15 29.76 -6.40
CA LYS A 145 9.75 30.86 -7.29
C LYS A 145 10.08 32.20 -6.63
N SER A 146 11.34 32.64 -6.73
CA SER A 146 11.74 34.05 -6.61
C SER A 146 13.01 34.29 -7.40
#